data_AF-A0A971LKD3-F1
#
_entry.id   AF-A0A971LKD3-F1
#
_cell.length_a   1.000
_cell.length_b   1.000
_cell.length_c   1.000
_cell.angle_alpha   90.00
_cell.angle_beta   90.00
_cell.angle_gamma   90.00
#
_symmetry.space_group_name_H-M   'P 1'
#
loop_
_entity.id
_entity.type
_entity.pdbx_description
1 polymer ?
#
loop_
_entity_poly.entity_id
_entity_poly.type
_entity_poly.pdbx_seq_one_letter_code
_entity_poly.pdbx_strand_id
1 'polypeptide(L)'
;MWPAVYKHLLGFGSAYCVGWDIRLLDDALDSEIDQVLGKPNWSLRLGAGTTAYALYAFALAVLLDPAIGVCLLTGAYAVGMIGEPQVLPSKLPGYVEGAVLWAAAAWRYGLATAWAALGIMIAVQLIDDLLDHAQDQWLKSPNWTGRLGQVGTIIVCLALLAILYFLDAWLLAYATLTFTYFQIRERVRPHG
;
A
#
# COMPACT_ATOMS: atom_id res chain seq x y z
N MET A 1 14.15 24.84 13.54
CA MET A 1 14.71 23.86 12.59
C MET A 1 14.62 22.43 13.14
N TRP A 2 15.11 22.15 14.36
CA TRP A 2 15.04 20.82 14.97
C TRP A 2 13.63 20.20 15.11
N PRO A 3 12.57 20.95 15.49
CA PRO A 3 11.22 20.37 15.60
C PRO A 3 10.61 19.95 14.27
N ALA A 4 10.92 20.68 13.19
CA ALA A 4 10.42 20.38 11.86
C ALA A 4 11.10 19.11 11.29
N VAL A 5 12.42 19.01 11.43
CA VAL A 5 13.18 17.81 11.03
C VAL A 5 12.68 16.59 11.79
N TYR A 6 12.48 16.71 13.10
CA TYR A 6 11.96 15.62 13.92
C TYR A 6 10.57 15.14 13.46
N LYS A 7 9.64 16.07 13.19
CA LYS A 7 8.31 15.74 12.66
C LYS A 7 8.41 14.95 11.34
N HIS A 8 9.26 15.39 10.42
CA HIS A 8 9.41 14.72 9.13
C HIS A 8 10.08 13.34 9.25
N LEU A 9 11.01 13.16 10.20
CA LEU A 9 11.58 11.86 10.49
C LEU A 9 10.55 10.88 11.05
N LEU A 10 9.67 11.33 11.95
CA LEU A 10 8.58 10.53 12.47
C LEU A 10 7.60 10.14 11.36
N GLY A 11 7.20 11.09 10.51
CA GLY A 11 6.29 10.82 9.41
C GLY A 11 6.86 9.86 8.37
N PHE A 12 8.13 10.02 8.01
CA PHE A 12 8.84 9.05 7.17
C PHE A 12 8.92 7.66 7.82
N GLY A 13 9.31 7.61 9.10
CA GLY A 13 9.39 6.35 9.83
C GLY A 13 8.04 5.63 9.90
N SER A 14 6.95 6.39 10.10
CA SER A 14 5.59 5.84 10.05
C SER A 14 5.26 5.25 8.68
N ALA A 15 5.48 5.99 7.59
CA ALA A 15 5.21 5.50 6.24
C ALA A 15 6.04 4.24 5.92
N TYR A 16 7.31 4.23 6.34
CA TYR A 16 8.21 3.09 6.17
C TYR A 16 7.71 1.84 6.90
N CYS A 17 7.26 2.00 8.15
CA CYS A 17 6.67 0.93 8.94
C CYS A 17 5.36 0.42 8.32
N VAL A 18 4.49 1.30 7.80
CA VAL A 18 3.28 0.85 7.07
C VAL A 18 3.64 0.09 5.79
N GLY A 19 4.66 0.52 5.05
CA GLY A 19 5.10 -0.23 3.88
C GLY A 19 5.58 -1.66 4.22
N TRP A 20 6.20 -1.84 5.39
CA TRP A 20 6.53 -3.17 5.90
C TRP A 20 5.30 -3.98 6.32
N ASP A 21 4.35 -3.35 7.01
CA ASP A 21 3.09 -3.98 7.41
C ASP A 21 2.32 -4.50 6.20
N ILE A 22 2.04 -3.63 5.21
CA ILE A 22 1.34 -4.00 3.98
C ILE A 22 2.06 -5.13 3.27
N ARG A 23 3.38 -5.01 3.06
CA ARG A 23 4.15 -6.05 2.38
C ARG A 23 4.07 -7.41 3.08
N LEU A 24 4.17 -7.43 4.41
CA LEU A 24 4.10 -8.68 5.17
C LEU A 24 2.69 -9.28 5.14
N LEU A 25 1.65 -8.44 5.11
CA LEU A 25 0.27 -8.90 4.94
C LEU A 25 0.06 -9.50 3.55
N ASP A 26 0.50 -8.80 2.50
CA ASP A 26 0.41 -9.29 1.11
C ASP A 26 1.15 -10.63 0.96
N ASP A 27 2.40 -10.71 1.46
CA ASP A 27 3.17 -11.96 1.47
C ASP A 27 2.44 -13.10 2.23
N ALA A 28 1.71 -12.79 3.30
CA ALA A 28 0.93 -13.80 4.03
C ALA A 28 -0.30 -14.27 3.25
N LEU A 29 -1.01 -13.35 2.59
CA LEU A 29 -2.21 -13.63 1.79
C LEU A 29 -1.87 -14.40 0.50
N ASP A 30 -0.80 -13.99 -0.18
CA ASP A 30 -0.40 -14.55 -1.49
C ASP A 30 0.55 -15.75 -1.37
N SER A 31 0.78 -16.25 -0.14
CA SER A 31 1.76 -17.30 0.16
C SER A 31 1.62 -18.56 -0.69
N GLU A 32 0.40 -18.99 -1.02
CA GLU A 32 0.16 -20.17 -1.86
C GLU A 32 0.44 -19.90 -3.33
N ILE A 33 0.04 -18.72 -3.83
CA ILE A 33 0.23 -18.30 -5.23
C ILE A 33 1.72 -18.12 -5.50
N ASP A 34 2.44 -17.45 -4.61
CA ASP A 34 3.87 -17.19 -4.74
C ASP A 34 4.70 -18.47 -4.69
N GLN A 35 4.31 -19.45 -3.89
CA GLN A 35 4.95 -20.76 -3.87
C GLN A 35 4.86 -21.45 -5.24
N VAL A 36 3.68 -21.40 -5.87
CA VAL A 36 3.47 -21.99 -7.20
C VAL A 36 4.28 -21.24 -8.26
N LEU A 37 4.38 -19.91 -8.15
CA LEU A 37 5.13 -19.06 -9.08
C LEU A 37 6.65 -19.02 -8.80
N GLY A 38 7.11 -19.64 -7.71
CA GLY A 38 8.52 -19.58 -7.29
C GLY A 38 8.99 -18.17 -6.90
N LYS A 39 8.06 -17.30 -6.49
CA LYS A 39 8.36 -15.92 -6.08
C LYS A 39 8.90 -15.88 -4.64
N PRO A 40 9.86 -15.00 -4.32
CA PRO A 40 10.40 -14.90 -2.98
C PRO A 40 9.38 -14.26 -2.03
N ASN A 41 8.86 -15.05 -1.09
CA ASN A 41 7.84 -14.60 -0.15
C ASN A 41 8.33 -14.74 1.31
N TRP A 42 8.17 -13.70 2.13
CA TRP A 42 8.62 -13.70 3.53
C TRP A 42 7.83 -14.66 4.42
N SER A 43 6.58 -14.95 4.06
CA SER A 43 5.75 -15.90 4.81
C SER A 43 6.34 -17.31 4.83
N LEU A 44 7.12 -17.68 3.82
CA LEU A 44 7.85 -18.95 3.80
C LEU A 44 8.95 -19.03 4.86
N ARG A 45 9.58 -17.89 5.17
CA ARG A 45 10.67 -17.81 6.16
C ARG A 45 10.14 -17.57 7.57
N LEU A 46 9.12 -16.75 7.70
CA LEU A 46 8.57 -16.30 8.98
C LEU A 46 7.38 -17.15 9.46
N GLY A 47 6.75 -17.91 8.56
CA GLY A 47 5.59 -18.75 8.83
C GLY A 47 4.44 -17.96 9.45
N ALA A 48 3.84 -18.52 10.50
CA ALA A 48 2.80 -17.87 11.29
C ALA A 48 3.24 -16.55 11.94
N GLY A 49 4.55 -16.28 12.04
CA GLY A 49 5.07 -15.02 12.58
C GLY A 49 4.87 -13.83 11.65
N THR A 50 4.59 -14.04 10.36
CA THR A 50 4.49 -12.96 9.35
C THR A 50 3.44 -11.92 9.71
N THR A 51 2.24 -12.38 10.06
CA THR A 51 1.13 -11.49 10.45
C THR A 51 1.40 -10.80 11.80
N ALA A 52 2.10 -11.46 12.72
CA ALA A 52 2.50 -10.86 13.99
C ALA A 52 3.52 -9.73 13.79
N TYR A 53 4.49 -9.92 12.89
CA TYR A 53 5.45 -8.87 12.53
C TYR A 53 4.81 -7.73 11.75
N ALA A 54 3.83 -8.01 10.89
CA ALA A 54 3.03 -6.98 10.22
C ALA A 54 2.33 -6.09 11.24
N LEU A 55 1.56 -6.70 12.16
CA LEU A 55 0.88 -5.99 13.23
C LEU A 55 1.84 -5.17 14.11
N TYR A 56 3.02 -5.72 14.41
CA TYR A 56 4.04 -4.98 15.16
C TYR A 56 4.59 -3.77 14.38
N ALA A 57 4.83 -3.94 13.06
CA ALA A 57 5.23 -2.84 12.20
C ALA A 57 4.15 -1.74 12.15
N PHE A 58 2.87 -2.12 12.06
CA PHE A 58 1.77 -1.17 12.14
C PHE A 58 1.72 -0.44 13.49
N ALA A 59 1.89 -1.17 14.61
CA ALA A 59 1.91 -0.56 15.94
C ALA A 59 3.05 0.47 16.07
N LEU A 60 4.23 0.19 15.51
CA LEU A 60 5.33 1.15 15.43
C LEU A 60 4.99 2.35 14.54
N ALA A 61 4.31 2.14 13.40
CA ALA A 61 3.88 3.23 12.54
C ALA A 61 2.98 4.21 13.29
N VAL A 62 1.97 3.69 13.98
CA VAL A 62 1.03 4.50 14.78
C VAL A 62 1.73 5.22 15.94
N LEU A 63 2.75 4.60 16.54
CA LEU A 63 3.55 5.23 17.60
C LEU A 63 4.38 6.42 17.07
N LEU A 64 4.88 6.32 15.83
CA LEU A 64 5.69 7.36 15.20
C LEU A 64 4.83 8.53 14.70
N ASP A 65 3.81 8.24 13.89
CA ASP A 65 2.83 9.22 13.43
C ASP A 65 1.46 8.53 13.20
N PRO A 66 0.50 8.69 14.12
CA PRO A 66 -0.79 8.00 14.02
C PRO A 66 -1.63 8.48 12.84
N ALA A 67 -1.45 9.74 12.38
CA ALA A 67 -2.20 10.25 11.25
C ALA A 67 -1.74 9.59 9.95
N ILE A 68 -0.42 9.50 9.74
CA ILE A 68 0.16 8.85 8.57
C ILE A 68 -0.09 7.34 8.61
N GLY A 69 0.21 6.70 9.75
CA GLY A 69 0.08 5.26 9.94
C GLY A 69 -1.33 4.75 9.63
N VAL A 70 -2.34 5.33 10.29
CA VAL A 70 -3.74 4.91 10.13
C VAL A 70 -4.28 5.26 8.74
N CYS A 71 -4.00 6.46 8.22
CA CYS A 71 -4.52 6.85 6.90
C CYS A 71 -3.94 5.97 5.78
N LEU A 72 -2.64 5.66 5.81
CA LEU A 72 -2.02 4.80 4.80
C LEU A 72 -2.56 3.36 4.88
N LEU A 73 -2.66 2.77 6.08
CA LEU A 73 -3.18 1.40 6.22
C LEU A 73 -4.64 1.31 5.80
N THR A 74 -5.50 2.22 6.28
CA THR A 74 -6.92 2.22 5.90
C THR A 74 -7.13 2.54 4.42
N GLY A 75 -6.26 3.37 3.82
CA GLY A 75 -6.23 3.59 2.38
C GLY A 75 -5.86 2.32 1.60
N ALA A 76 -4.84 1.59 2.05
CA ALA A 76 -4.40 0.34 1.42
C ALA A 76 -5.51 -0.72 1.49
N TYR A 77 -6.09 -0.89 2.68
CA TYR A 77 -7.21 -1.80 2.89
C TYR A 77 -8.42 -1.42 2.03
N ALA A 78 -8.79 -0.13 1.98
CA ALA A 78 -9.92 0.32 1.15
C ALA A 78 -9.70 0.02 -0.33
N VAL A 79 -8.49 0.28 -0.84
CA VAL A 79 -8.11 0.02 -2.24
C VAL A 79 -8.09 -1.48 -2.55
N GLY A 80 -7.46 -2.29 -1.69
CA GLY A 80 -7.40 -3.75 -1.86
C GLY A 80 -8.78 -4.40 -1.86
N MET A 81 -9.74 -3.85 -1.11
CA MET A 81 -11.09 -4.40 -0.98
C MET A 81 -12.09 -3.93 -2.05
N ILE A 82 -11.72 -3.03 -2.97
CA ILE A 82 -12.64 -2.52 -4.02
C ILE A 82 -13.20 -3.64 -4.90
N GLY A 83 -12.40 -4.67 -5.14
CA GLY A 83 -12.74 -5.81 -5.99
C GLY A 83 -13.36 -7.00 -5.28
N GLU A 84 -13.51 -6.98 -3.94
CA GLU A 84 -13.92 -8.13 -3.15
C GLU A 84 -15.41 -8.04 -2.75
N PRO A 85 -16.32 -8.73 -3.48
CA PRO A 85 -17.74 -8.74 -3.17
C PRO A 85 -18.08 -9.69 -2.00
N GLN A 86 -17.13 -10.53 -1.57
CA GLN A 86 -17.39 -11.49 -0.50
C GLN A 86 -17.64 -10.79 0.84
N VAL A 87 -18.51 -11.42 1.61
CA VAL A 87 -18.88 -10.94 2.94
C VAL A 87 -17.80 -11.37 3.92
N LEU A 88 -17.19 -10.39 4.59
CA LEU A 88 -16.12 -10.60 5.58
C LEU A 88 -16.70 -11.06 6.93
N PRO A 89 -15.84 -11.46 7.91
CA PRO A 89 -16.30 -11.85 9.26
C PRO A 89 -17.16 -10.78 9.98
N SER A 90 -17.01 -9.51 9.58
CA SER A 90 -17.83 -8.37 10.00
C SER A 90 -19.29 -8.42 9.49
N LYS A 91 -19.61 -9.38 8.61
CA LYS A 91 -20.86 -9.51 7.85
C LYS A 91 -21.11 -8.37 6.86
N LEU A 92 -20.09 -7.57 6.55
CA LEU A 92 -20.15 -6.53 5.55
C LEU A 92 -19.37 -6.97 4.29
N PRO A 93 -19.76 -6.49 3.10
CA PRO A 93 -18.91 -6.59 1.92
C PRO A 93 -17.59 -5.84 2.13
N GLY A 94 -16.48 -6.35 1.58
CA GLY A 94 -15.15 -5.76 1.76
C GLY A 94 -15.08 -4.27 1.43
N TYR A 95 -15.67 -3.85 0.31
CA TYR A 95 -15.71 -2.45 -0.10
C TYR A 95 -16.44 -1.52 0.90
N VAL A 96 -17.44 -2.03 1.63
CA VAL A 96 -18.16 -1.26 2.66
C VAL A 96 -17.27 -1.10 3.89
N GLU A 97 -16.63 -2.18 4.33
CA GLU A 97 -15.72 -2.13 5.48
C GLU A 97 -14.55 -1.19 5.22
N GLY A 98 -13.94 -1.27 4.03
CA GLY A 98 -12.87 -0.38 3.61
C GLY A 98 -13.29 1.09 3.59
N ALA A 99 -14.48 1.39 3.03
CA ALA A 99 -15.01 2.75 3.02
C ALA A 99 -15.28 3.30 4.43
N VAL A 100 -15.81 2.47 5.35
CA VAL A 100 -16.08 2.86 6.74
C VAL A 100 -14.78 3.16 7.48
N LEU A 101 -13.76 2.30 7.35
CA LEU A 101 -12.47 2.50 8.00
C LEU A 101 -11.74 3.75 7.48
N TRP A 102 -11.75 3.94 6.15
CA TRP A 102 -11.19 5.15 5.56
C TRP A 102 -11.95 6.42 6.01
N ALA A 103 -13.28 6.39 6.07
CA ALA A 103 -14.07 7.52 6.55
C ALA A 103 -13.79 7.84 8.02
N ALA A 104 -13.58 6.82 8.86
CA ALA A 104 -13.18 7.01 10.25
C ALA A 104 -11.79 7.67 10.37
N ALA A 105 -10.83 7.25 9.54
CA ALA A 105 -9.50 7.88 9.48
C ALA A 105 -9.59 9.34 9.01
N ALA A 106 -10.37 9.62 7.95
CA ALA A 106 -10.61 10.97 7.45
C ALA A 106 -11.25 11.88 8.49
N TRP A 107 -12.22 11.37 9.26
CA TRP A 107 -12.84 12.10 10.35
C TRP A 107 -11.86 12.41 11.48
N ARG A 108 -10.99 11.46 11.83
CA ARG A 108 -10.07 11.57 12.98
C ARG A 108 -8.82 12.41 12.71
N TYR A 109 -8.26 12.31 11.51
CA TYR A 109 -6.95 12.88 11.14
C TYR A 109 -7.01 13.93 10.03
N GLY A 110 -8.19 14.12 9.43
CA GLY A 110 -8.43 15.15 8.43
C GLY A 110 -8.60 14.57 7.03
N LEU A 111 -9.52 15.19 6.29
CA LEU A 111 -9.93 14.73 4.97
C LEU A 111 -8.78 14.81 3.94
N ALA A 112 -7.93 15.84 4.03
CA ALA A 112 -6.80 16.01 3.11
C ALA A 112 -5.78 14.86 3.23
N THR A 113 -5.35 14.52 4.43
CA THR A 113 -4.39 13.42 4.68
C THR A 113 -4.99 12.06 4.30
N ALA A 114 -6.26 11.82 4.59
CA ALA A 114 -6.93 10.57 4.21
C ALA A 114 -7.10 10.41 2.69
N TRP A 115 -7.46 11.47 1.96
CA TRP A 115 -7.49 11.42 0.49
C TRP A 115 -6.10 11.27 -0.11
N ALA A 116 -5.10 11.95 0.45
CA ALA A 116 -3.72 11.80 0.01
C ALA A 116 -3.24 10.36 0.19
N ALA A 117 -3.49 9.75 1.35
CA ALA A 117 -3.15 8.35 1.62
C ALA A 117 -3.87 7.37 0.69
N LEU A 118 -5.18 7.56 0.46
CA LEU A 118 -5.96 6.72 -0.45
C LEU A 118 -5.44 6.82 -1.89
N GLY A 119 -5.20 8.04 -2.37
CA GLY A 119 -4.66 8.25 -3.71
C GLY A 119 -3.23 7.72 -3.87
N ILE A 120 -2.41 7.77 -2.83
CA ILE A 120 -1.08 7.12 -2.83
C ILE A 120 -1.24 5.61 -3.03
N MET A 121 -2.18 4.97 -2.33
CA MET A 121 -2.39 3.53 -2.46
C MET A 121 -2.92 3.13 -3.84
N ILE A 122 -3.79 3.96 -4.43
CA ILE A 122 -4.19 3.80 -5.84
C ILE A 122 -2.98 3.96 -6.76
N ALA A 123 -2.14 4.97 -6.55
CA ALA A 123 -0.95 5.19 -7.38
C ALA A 123 0.05 4.03 -7.28
N VAL A 124 0.27 3.49 -6.08
CA VAL A 124 1.08 2.29 -5.87
C VAL A 124 0.54 1.13 -6.69
N GLN A 125 -0.76 0.83 -6.59
CA GLN A 125 -1.37 -0.25 -7.36
C GLN A 125 -1.28 -0.04 -8.88
N LEU A 126 -1.45 1.20 -9.37
CA LEU A 126 -1.28 1.51 -10.80
C LEU A 126 0.16 1.34 -11.27
N ILE A 127 1.14 1.65 -10.42
CA ILE A 127 2.56 1.45 -10.73
C ILE A 127 2.87 -0.05 -10.75
N ASP A 128 2.40 -0.81 -9.76
CA ASP A 128 2.61 -2.26 -9.71
C ASP A 128 1.98 -2.94 -10.94
N ASP A 129 0.73 -2.60 -11.29
CA ASP A 129 0.07 -3.08 -12.52
C ASP A 129 0.86 -2.77 -13.81
N LEU A 130 1.54 -1.61 -13.85
CA LEU A 130 2.38 -1.20 -14.99
C LEU A 130 3.70 -1.99 -15.04
N LEU A 131 4.31 -2.25 -13.88
CA LEU A 131 5.56 -2.98 -13.77
C LEU A 131 5.36 -4.48 -14.08
N ASP A 132 4.25 -5.04 -13.62
CA ASP A 132 3.92 -6.46 -13.75
C ASP A 132 3.10 -6.78 -15.01
N HIS A 133 2.81 -5.77 -15.84
CA HIS A 133 2.04 -5.92 -17.08
C HIS A 133 2.50 -7.08 -17.98
N ALA A 134 3.81 -7.33 -18.05
CA ALA A 134 4.36 -8.42 -18.86
C ALA A 134 4.07 -9.81 -18.26
N GLN A 135 3.97 -9.94 -16.93
CA GLN A 135 3.62 -11.19 -16.24
C GLN A 135 2.10 -11.40 -16.22
N ASP A 136 1.31 -10.33 -16.04
CA ASP A 136 -0.14 -10.44 -15.87
C ASP A 136 -0.91 -10.75 -17.16
N GLN A 137 -0.35 -10.41 -18.32
CA GLN A 137 -0.87 -10.89 -19.60
C GLN A 137 -0.89 -12.43 -19.70
N TRP A 138 0.01 -13.12 -18.98
CA TRP A 138 0.03 -14.59 -18.95
C TRP A 138 -0.99 -15.17 -17.96
N LEU A 139 -1.28 -14.47 -16.86
CA LEU A 139 -2.17 -14.94 -15.79
C LEU A 139 -3.65 -14.55 -15.99
N LYS A 140 -3.97 -13.70 -16.97
CA LYS A 140 -5.33 -13.16 -17.21
C LYS A 140 -5.95 -12.48 -15.97
N SER A 141 -5.09 -11.90 -15.13
CA SER A 141 -5.51 -11.14 -13.95
C SER A 141 -6.25 -9.86 -14.38
N PRO A 142 -7.32 -9.44 -13.67
CA PRO A 142 -8.03 -8.20 -13.97
C PRO A 142 -7.20 -6.96 -13.59
N ASN A 143 -6.28 -6.54 -14.45
CA ASN A 143 -5.44 -5.36 -14.23
C ASN A 143 -6.02 -4.08 -14.87
N TRP A 144 -5.74 -2.93 -14.27
CA TRP A 144 -6.11 -1.63 -14.84
C TRP A 144 -5.40 -1.36 -16.16
N THR A 145 -4.15 -1.81 -16.30
CA THR A 145 -3.40 -1.68 -17.55
C THR A 145 -4.01 -2.50 -18.69
N GLY A 146 -4.70 -3.60 -18.39
CA GLY A 146 -5.48 -4.35 -19.39
C GLY A 146 -6.74 -3.61 -19.85
N ARG A 147 -7.36 -2.80 -18.97
CA ARG A 147 -8.60 -2.05 -19.26
C ARG A 147 -8.37 -0.67 -19.88
N LEU A 148 -7.37 0.06 -19.38
CA LEU A 148 -7.04 1.43 -19.80
C LEU A 148 -5.93 1.48 -20.86
N GLY A 149 -5.18 0.40 -21.03
CA GLY A 149 -3.93 0.38 -21.78
C GLY A 149 -2.77 1.02 -21.00
N GLN A 150 -1.54 0.71 -21.42
CA GLN A 150 -0.31 1.21 -20.79
C GLN A 150 -0.25 2.74 -20.75
N VAL A 151 -0.48 3.40 -21.90
CA VAL A 151 -0.43 4.86 -22.00
C VAL A 151 -1.49 5.51 -21.13
N GLY A 152 -2.72 4.97 -21.12
CA GLY A 152 -3.80 5.48 -20.28
C GLY A 152 -3.47 5.37 -18.79
N THR A 153 -2.91 4.24 -18.37
CA THR A 153 -2.51 4.00 -16.97
C THR A 153 -1.39 4.97 -16.55
N ILE A 154 -0.40 5.22 -17.41
CA ILE A 154 0.67 6.21 -17.15
C ILE A 154 0.08 7.61 -16.97
N ILE A 155 -0.82 8.05 -17.86
CA ILE A 155 -1.42 9.38 -17.80
C ILE A 155 -2.23 9.54 -16.51
N VAL A 156 -3.05 8.55 -16.16
CA VAL A 156 -3.84 8.56 -14.92
C VAL A 156 -2.92 8.60 -13.70
N CYS A 157 -1.87 7.77 -13.67
CA CYS A 157 -0.89 7.77 -12.60
C CYS A 157 -0.21 9.13 -12.43
N LEU A 158 0.24 9.76 -13.53
CA LEU A 158 0.88 11.08 -13.47
C LEU A 158 -0.08 12.18 -13.00
N ALA A 159 -1.32 12.16 -13.49
CA ALA A 159 -2.35 13.10 -13.05
C ALA A 159 -2.65 12.93 -11.56
N LEU A 160 -2.74 11.69 -11.08
CA LEU A 160 -2.97 11.38 -9.66
C LEU A 160 -1.80 11.86 -8.79
N LEU A 161 -0.56 11.58 -9.17
CA LEU A 161 0.64 12.07 -8.47
C LEU A 161 0.69 13.60 -8.40
N ALA A 162 0.29 14.29 -9.47
CA ALA A 162 0.20 15.74 -9.48
C ALA A 162 -0.85 16.25 -8.47
N ILE A 163 -2.04 15.64 -8.43
CA ILE A 163 -3.08 15.99 -7.44
C ILE A 163 -2.59 15.74 -6.01
N LEU A 164 -1.93 14.60 -5.77
CA LEU A 164 -1.38 14.24 -4.47
C LEU A 164 -0.32 15.23 -3.97
N TYR A 165 0.51 15.74 -4.89
CA TYR A 165 1.49 16.78 -4.55
C TYR A 165 0.82 18.05 -4.02
N PHE A 166 -0.34 18.44 -4.56
CA PHE A 166 -1.09 19.60 -4.08
C PHE A 166 -1.85 19.32 -2.78
N LEU A 167 -2.22 18.07 -2.50
CA LEU A 167 -2.90 17.69 -1.26
C LEU A 167 -1.93 17.58 -0.08
N ASP A 168 -0.87 16.79 -0.24
CA ASP A 168 0.14 16.56 0.80
C ASP A 168 1.48 16.10 0.19
N ALA A 169 2.30 17.08 -0.20
CA ALA A 169 3.61 16.82 -0.79
C ALA A 169 4.56 16.04 0.13
N TRP A 170 4.45 16.19 1.45
CA TRP A 170 5.32 15.49 2.40
C TRP A 170 4.94 14.03 2.53
N LEU A 171 3.65 13.73 2.65
CA LEU A 171 3.18 12.34 2.66
C LEU A 171 3.54 11.63 1.36
N LEU A 172 3.37 12.30 0.22
CA LEU A 172 3.79 11.79 -1.08
C LEU A 172 5.29 11.48 -1.12
N ALA A 173 6.14 12.37 -0.58
CA ALA A 173 7.58 12.15 -0.51
C ALA A 173 7.93 10.93 0.35
N TYR A 174 7.30 10.77 1.52
CA TYR A 174 7.54 9.61 2.40
C TYR A 174 7.13 8.30 1.75
N ALA A 175 5.96 8.28 1.12
CA ALA A 175 5.45 7.11 0.41
C ALA A 175 6.35 6.75 -0.78
N THR A 176 6.78 7.73 -1.57
CA THR A 176 7.65 7.51 -2.74
C THR A 176 9.00 6.93 -2.32
N LEU A 177 9.63 7.48 -1.28
CA LEU A 177 10.90 6.95 -0.75
C LEU A 177 10.75 5.52 -0.23
N THR A 178 9.66 5.25 0.50
CA THR A 178 9.35 3.92 1.04
C THR A 178 9.10 2.92 -0.09
N PHE A 179 8.24 3.26 -1.05
CA PHE A 179 7.91 2.43 -2.21
C PHE A 179 9.16 2.12 -3.05
N THR A 180 9.97 3.13 -3.34
CA THR A 180 11.23 2.96 -4.10
C THR A 180 12.19 2.01 -3.38
N TYR A 181 12.31 2.10 -2.06
CA TYR A 181 13.12 1.18 -1.27
C TYR A 181 12.65 -0.27 -1.44
N PHE A 182 11.34 -0.52 -1.33
CA PHE A 182 10.79 -1.87 -1.48
C PHE A 182 10.94 -2.41 -2.90
N GLN A 183 10.68 -1.59 -3.92
CA GLN A 183 10.85 -1.94 -5.33
C GLN A 183 12.29 -2.31 -5.68
N ILE A 184 13.27 -1.53 -5.19
CA ILE A 184 14.69 -1.85 -5.38
C ILE A 184 15.02 -3.19 -4.70
N ARG A 185 14.56 -3.38 -3.47
CA ARG A 185 14.84 -4.60 -2.71
C ARG A 185 14.26 -5.84 -3.38
N GLU A 186 13.10 -5.72 -4.00
CA GLU A 186 12.45 -6.80 -4.74
C GLU A 186 13.25 -7.23 -5.95
N ARG A 187 13.70 -6.25 -6.75
CA ARG A 187 14.44 -6.48 -8.00
C ARG A 187 15.89 -6.94 -7.77
N VAL A 188 16.50 -6.55 -6.66
CA VAL A 188 17.90 -6.87 -6.34
C VAL A 188 18.05 -8.22 -5.65
N ARG A 189 16.97 -8.84 -5.14
CA ARG A 189 17.08 -10.17 -4.53
C ARG A 189 17.39 -11.21 -5.62
N PRO A 190 18.58 -11.85 -5.60
CA PRO A 190 18.85 -12.95 -6.50
C PRO A 190 17.89 -14.10 -6.18
N HIS A 191 17.35 -14.72 -7.23
CA HIS A 191 16.66 -16.01 -7.14
C HIS A 191 17.60 -17.00 -6.47
N GLY A 192 17.39 -17.26 -5.18
CA GLY A 192 18.16 -18.16 -4.36
C GLY A 192 17.25 -19.17 -3.71
#